data_AF-A0A1W6K335-F1
#
_entry.id   AF-A0A1W6K335-F1
#
_cell.length_a   1.000
_cell.length_b   1.000
_cell.length_c   1.000
_cell.angle_alpha   90.00
_cell.angle_beta   90.00
_cell.angle_gamma   90.00
#
_symmetry.space_group_name_H-M   'P 1'
#
loop_
_entity.id
_entity.type
_entity.pdbx_description
1 polymer ?
#
loop_
_entity_poly.entity_id
_entity_poly.type
_entity_poly.pdbx_seq_one_letter_code
_entity_poly.pdbx_strand_id
1 'polypeptide(L)'
;MGKKTNGEKNSNIAVYHITFPYYIFEQWFTLLEDENRKRKKILKAPLEFNYFLSILAQYFPNRQIEAILKILVEYNIIPYSLDYTTIWKRLQNKQNIDYYKLIDNKKNNKILKLIIMFDNKKNKFVNVQISVEDKNNVVSIFHGDIT
;
A
#
# COMPACT_ATOMS: atom_id res chain seq x y z
N MET A 1 -45.45 -4.82 -25.72
CA MET A 1 -45.39 -5.38 -24.35
C MET A 1 -44.23 -6.37 -24.32
N GLY A 2 -43.17 -6.11 -23.53
CA GLY A 2 -42.04 -7.05 -23.45
C GLY A 2 -40.67 -6.44 -23.14
N LYS A 3 -40.52 -5.97 -21.90
CA LYS A 3 -39.27 -5.85 -21.11
C LYS A 3 -38.06 -5.14 -21.75
N LYS A 4 -37.92 -3.85 -21.41
CA LYS A 4 -36.60 -3.23 -21.25
C LYS A 4 -35.87 -3.97 -20.13
N THR A 5 -34.85 -4.75 -20.46
CA THR A 5 -33.87 -5.20 -19.48
C THR A 5 -33.02 -3.99 -19.11
N ASN A 6 -33.44 -3.28 -18.05
CA ASN A 6 -32.56 -2.37 -17.32
C ASN A 6 -31.48 -3.23 -16.63
N GLY A 7 -30.48 -3.65 -17.38
CA GLY A 7 -29.20 -4.04 -16.81
C GLY A 7 -28.45 -2.75 -16.49
N GLU A 8 -28.34 -2.42 -15.21
CA GLU A 8 -27.60 -1.27 -14.71
C GLU A 8 -26.17 -1.23 -15.29
N LYS A 9 -25.94 -0.36 -16.28
CA LYS A 9 -24.62 0.20 -16.55
C LYS A 9 -24.28 1.16 -15.41
N ASN A 10 -23.65 0.69 -14.34
CA ASN A 10 -23.19 1.56 -13.25
C ASN A 10 -22.03 0.96 -12.45
N SER A 11 -20.99 0.44 -13.09
CA SER A 11 -19.76 0.15 -12.35
C SER A 11 -18.97 1.46 -12.13
N ASN A 12 -19.37 2.25 -11.14
CA ASN A 12 -18.54 3.33 -10.57
C ASN A 12 -17.35 2.79 -9.75
N ILE A 13 -17.04 1.50 -9.93
CA ILE A 13 -16.00 0.78 -9.23
C ILE A 13 -14.74 0.89 -10.09
N ALA A 14 -13.74 1.60 -9.59
CA ALA A 14 -12.40 1.60 -10.15
C ALA A 14 -11.60 0.43 -9.56
N VAL A 15 -10.76 -0.20 -10.40
CA VAL A 15 -9.84 -1.25 -9.98
C VAL A 15 -8.42 -0.78 -10.22
N TYR A 16 -7.62 -0.71 -9.16
CA TYR A 16 -6.23 -0.28 -9.21
C TYR A 16 -5.31 -1.47 -8.95
N HIS A 17 -4.34 -1.67 -9.83
CA HIS A 17 -3.29 -2.68 -9.67
C HIS A 17 -1.97 -1.96 -9.36
N ILE A 18 -1.47 -2.14 -8.14
CA ILE A 18 -0.25 -1.50 -7.67
C ILE A 18 0.74 -2.58 -7.28
N THR A 19 1.93 -2.55 -7.89
CA THR A 19 3.03 -3.47 -7.58
C THR A 19 4.20 -2.71 -6.99
N PHE A 20 4.83 -3.27 -5.97
CA PHE A 20 5.93 -2.64 -5.26
C PHE A 20 6.97 -3.65 -4.79
N PRO A 21 8.28 -3.34 -4.83
CA PRO A 21 9.31 -4.23 -4.29
C PRO A 21 9.10 -4.54 -2.80
N TYR A 22 9.01 -5.82 -2.41
CA TYR A 22 8.64 -6.20 -1.04
C TYR A 22 9.74 -5.92 0.00
N TYR A 23 11.01 -5.87 -0.42
CA TYR A 23 12.15 -5.72 0.49
C TYR A 23 12.12 -4.46 1.35
N ILE A 24 11.45 -3.39 0.89
CA ILE A 24 11.31 -2.14 1.63
C ILE A 24 10.56 -2.39 2.94
N PHE A 25 9.60 -3.33 2.91
CA PHE A 25 8.84 -3.75 4.08
C PHE A 25 9.64 -4.71 4.97
N GLU A 26 10.40 -5.66 4.38
CA GLU A 26 11.31 -6.56 5.13
C GLU A 26 12.38 -5.77 5.91
N GLN A 27 12.95 -4.74 5.28
CA GLN A 27 13.91 -3.85 5.94
C GLN A 27 13.28 -3.05 7.09
N TRP A 28 11.99 -2.72 7.01
CA TRP A 28 11.33 -1.94 8.06
C TRP A 28 11.27 -2.70 9.38
N PHE A 29 10.91 -3.99 9.37
CA PHE A 29 10.93 -4.81 10.58
C PHE A 29 12.34 -4.90 11.18
N THR A 30 13.35 -5.13 10.33
CA THR A 30 14.75 -5.20 10.76
C THR A 30 15.22 -3.88 11.38
N LEU A 31 14.91 -2.74 10.74
CA LEU A 31 15.25 -1.41 11.26
C LEU A 31 14.57 -1.14 12.61
N LEU A 32 13.32 -1.57 12.78
CA LEU A 32 12.62 -1.43 14.06
C LEU A 32 13.22 -2.30 15.16
N GLU A 33 13.61 -3.53 14.87
CA GLU A 33 14.30 -4.37 15.85
C GLU A 33 15.62 -3.74 16.31
N ASP A 34 16.41 -3.21 15.37
CA ASP A 34 17.66 -2.52 15.66
C ASP A 34 17.45 -1.24 16.48
N GLU A 35 16.41 -0.45 16.19
CA GLU A 35 16.05 0.75 16.95
C GLU A 35 15.56 0.40 18.36
N ASN A 36 14.72 -0.63 18.49
CA ASN A 36 14.21 -1.11 19.77
C ASN A 36 15.35 -1.59 20.68
N ARG A 37 16.36 -2.27 20.11
CA ARG A 37 17.59 -2.64 20.84
C ARG A 37 18.38 -1.42 21.32
N LYS A 38 18.35 -0.30 20.58
CA LYS A 38 19.13 0.93 20.84
C LYS A 38 18.43 1.97 21.72
N ARG A 39 17.24 1.68 22.27
CA ARG A 39 16.47 2.50 23.24
C ARG A 39 16.27 3.99 22.88
N LYS A 40 16.21 4.37 21.61
CA LYS A 40 15.84 5.75 21.22
C LYS A 40 14.48 5.78 20.55
N LYS A 41 13.52 6.32 21.30
CA LYS A 41 12.16 6.67 20.86
C LYS A 41 12.24 7.60 19.64
N ILE A 42 11.93 7.06 18.46
CA ILE A 42 11.14 7.67 17.37
C ILE A 42 11.00 6.55 16.34
N LEU A 43 9.80 6.02 16.16
CA LEU A 43 9.51 5.02 15.11
C LEU A 43 9.77 5.66 13.74
N LYS A 44 10.91 5.34 13.11
CA LYS A 44 11.23 5.80 11.76
C LYS A 44 10.76 4.78 10.72
N ALA A 45 10.06 5.26 9.70
CA ALA A 45 9.89 4.44 8.51
C ALA A 45 11.15 4.53 7.65
N PRO A 46 11.48 3.48 6.85
CA PRO A 46 12.48 3.56 5.82
C PRO A 46 12.22 4.76 4.90
N LEU A 47 13.28 5.35 4.38
CA LEU A 47 13.14 6.47 3.48
C LEU A 47 12.40 6.06 2.19
N GLU A 48 12.67 4.84 1.75
CA GLU A 48 12.07 4.16 0.62
C GLU A 48 10.56 3.98 0.78
N PHE A 49 10.04 3.98 2.02
CA PHE A 49 8.59 3.95 2.26
C PHE A 49 7.89 5.23 1.78
N ASN A 50 8.58 6.38 1.77
CA ASN A 50 7.99 7.61 1.21
C ASN A 50 7.71 7.48 -0.29
N TYR A 51 8.49 6.64 -0.99
CA TYR A 51 8.24 6.36 -2.39
C TYR A 51 6.97 5.51 -2.58
N PHE A 52 6.76 4.49 -1.73
CA PHE A 52 5.49 3.76 -1.70
C PHE A 52 4.29 4.69 -1.47
N LEU A 53 4.40 5.62 -0.50
CA LEU A 53 3.36 6.63 -0.27
C LEU A 53 3.12 7.51 -1.50
N SER A 54 4.18 7.89 -2.23
CA SER A 54 4.05 8.71 -3.43
C SER A 54 3.34 7.99 -4.58
N ILE A 55 3.51 6.67 -4.71
CA ILE A 55 2.74 5.86 -5.66
C ILE A 55 1.27 5.85 -5.25
N LEU A 56 0.97 5.53 -3.99
CA LEU A 56 -0.41 5.52 -3.51
C LEU A 56 -1.09 6.89 -3.69
N ALA A 57 -0.37 7.99 -3.50
CA ALA A 57 -0.87 9.35 -3.67
C ALA A 57 -1.20 9.74 -5.12
N GLN A 58 -0.74 8.98 -6.12
CA GLN A 58 -1.19 9.16 -7.52
C GLN A 58 -2.62 8.69 -7.73
N TYR A 59 -3.09 7.76 -6.88
CA TYR A 59 -4.39 7.10 -7.04
C TYR A 59 -5.39 7.49 -5.95
N PHE A 60 -4.91 7.79 -4.74
CA PHE A 60 -5.76 7.95 -3.56
C PHE A 60 -5.41 9.19 -2.72
N PRO A 61 -6.40 9.89 -2.15
CA PRO A 61 -6.17 10.92 -1.15
C PRO A 61 -5.60 10.34 0.16
N ASN A 62 -4.88 11.17 0.93
CA ASN A 62 -4.16 10.75 2.14
C ASN A 62 -5.00 9.96 3.16
N ARG A 63 -6.30 10.26 3.30
CA ARG A 63 -7.20 9.53 4.21
C ARG A 63 -7.48 8.10 3.75
N GLN A 64 -7.54 7.88 2.44
CA GLN A 64 -7.68 6.54 1.86
C GLN A 64 -6.34 5.79 1.93
N ILE A 65 -5.21 6.49 1.75
CA ILE A 65 -3.88 5.92 1.99
C ILE A 65 -3.76 5.42 3.44
N GLU A 66 -4.18 6.22 4.43
CA GLU A 66 -4.19 5.79 5.84
C GLU A 66 -4.97 4.49 6.03
N ALA A 67 -6.13 4.34 5.40
CA ALA A 67 -6.91 3.10 5.46
C ALA A 67 -6.16 1.92 4.84
N ILE A 68 -5.53 2.10 3.66
CA ILE A 68 -4.69 1.07 3.04
C ILE A 68 -3.55 0.66 3.99
N LEU A 69 -2.89 1.63 4.64
CA LEU A 69 -1.80 1.34 5.58
C LEU A 69 -2.28 0.56 6.80
N LYS A 70 -3.48 0.83 7.33
CA LYS A 70 -4.06 0.04 8.44
C LYS A 70 -4.23 -1.43 8.06
N ILE A 71 -4.73 -1.69 6.86
CA ILE A 71 -4.86 -3.06 6.34
C ILE A 71 -3.48 -3.73 6.21
N LEU A 72 -2.46 -3.01 5.73
CA LEU A 72 -1.09 -3.53 5.69
C LEU A 72 -0.54 -3.87 7.08
N VAL A 73 -0.96 -3.15 8.13
CA VAL A 73 -0.61 -3.47 9.53
C VAL A 73 -1.33 -4.74 9.98
N GLU A 74 -2.64 -4.84 9.73
CA GLU A 74 -3.43 -6.03 10.10
C GLU A 74 -2.85 -7.32 9.54
N TYR A 75 -2.26 -7.26 8.34
CA TYR A 75 -1.60 -8.39 7.71
C TYR A 75 -0.10 -8.50 8.00
N ASN A 76 0.41 -7.76 8.98
CA ASN A 76 1.83 -7.75 9.37
C ASN A 76 2.80 -7.50 8.20
N ILE A 77 2.37 -6.74 7.19
CA ILE A 77 3.23 -6.30 6.08
C ILE A 77 4.02 -5.07 6.50
N ILE A 78 3.41 -4.18 7.29
CA ILE A 78 4.11 -3.06 7.90
C ILE A 78 3.86 -3.07 9.42
N PRO A 79 4.80 -2.54 10.22
CA PRO A 79 4.71 -2.61 11.67
C PRO A 79 3.71 -1.64 12.31
N TYR A 80 3.41 -0.53 11.63
CA TYR A 80 2.42 0.47 12.09
C TYR A 80 1.95 1.34 10.92
N SER A 81 0.73 1.87 11.05
CA SER A 81 0.14 2.79 10.06
C SER A 81 0.56 4.22 10.36
N LEU A 82 0.51 5.09 9.34
CA LEU A 82 0.67 6.54 9.51
C LEU A 82 -0.70 7.22 9.43
N ASP A 83 -0.93 8.22 10.29
CA ASP A 83 -2.10 9.09 10.16
C ASP A 83 -1.99 9.98 8.90
N TYR A 84 -3.14 10.44 8.38
CA TYR A 84 -3.18 11.26 7.17
C TYR A 84 -2.35 12.54 7.23
N THR A 85 -2.14 13.15 8.41
CA THR A 85 -1.32 14.37 8.54
C THR A 85 0.16 14.03 8.41
N THR A 86 0.59 12.90 8.97
CA THR A 86 1.96 12.39 8.85
C THR A 86 2.26 11.95 7.42
N ILE A 87 1.30 11.32 6.74
CA ILE A 87 1.39 11.00 5.30
C ILE A 87 1.59 12.29 4.50
N TRP A 88 0.74 13.31 4.71
CA TRP A 88 0.85 14.58 4.01
C TRP A 88 2.23 15.23 4.20
N LYS A 89 2.71 15.35 5.45
CA LYS A 89 4.02 15.95 5.76
C LYS A 89 5.17 15.23 5.04
N ARG A 90 5.11 13.90 4.97
CA ARG A 90 6.14 13.09 4.29
C ARG A 90 6.11 13.27 2.78
N LEU A 91 4.93 13.38 2.17
CA LEU A 91 4.79 13.63 0.74
C LEU A 91 5.25 15.05 0.34
N GLN A 92 5.15 16.03 1.24
CA GLN A 92 5.69 17.37 1.01
C GLN A 92 7.23 17.41 1.04
N ASN A 93 7.84 16.56 1.85
CA ASN A 93 9.29 16.41 1.93
C ASN A 93 9.80 15.61 0.72
N LYS A 94 9.84 16.25 -0.44
CA LYS A 94 10.39 15.69 -1.70
C LYS A 94 11.86 15.32 -1.54
N GLN A 95 12.14 14.11 -1.07
CA GLN A 95 13.46 13.52 -1.25
C GLN A 95 13.49 12.92 -2.65
N ASN A 96 14.36 13.45 -3.51
CA ASN A 96 14.64 12.91 -4.84
C ASN A 96 15.36 11.57 -4.66
N ILE A 97 14.57 10.50 -4.57
CA ILE A 97 15.08 9.14 -4.50
C ILE A 97 14.87 8.54 -5.88
N ASP A 98 15.97 8.18 -6.54
CA ASP A 98 15.95 7.51 -7.83
C ASP A 98 15.50 6.05 -7.62
N TYR A 99 14.20 5.81 -7.80
CA TYR A 99 13.56 4.50 -7.61
C TYR A 99 14.22 3.40 -8.43
N TYR A 100 14.61 3.72 -9.67
CA TYR A 100 15.21 2.74 -10.57
C TYR A 100 16.56 2.25 -10.05
N LYS A 101 17.35 3.13 -9.40
CA LYS A 101 18.63 2.74 -8.75
C LYS A 101 18.45 1.88 -7.51
N LEU A 102 17.33 2.00 -6.81
CA LEU A 102 17.02 1.18 -5.63
C LEU A 102 16.58 -0.24 -6.02
N ILE A 103 15.80 -0.36 -7.11
CA ILE A 103 15.39 -1.66 -7.65
C ILE A 103 16.58 -2.40 -8.25
N ASP A 104 17.43 -1.74 -9.03
CA ASP A 104 18.53 -2.39 -9.78
C ASP A 104 19.58 -3.03 -8.85
N ASN A 105 19.76 -2.50 -7.64
CA ASN A 105 20.82 -2.95 -6.73
C ASN A 105 20.44 -4.13 -5.83
N LYS A 106 19.20 -4.63 -5.87
CA LYS A 106 18.80 -5.79 -5.06
C LYS A 106 18.03 -6.80 -5.90
N LYS A 107 18.58 -8.02 -5.98
CA LYS A 107 17.94 -9.25 -6.50
C LYS A 107 16.71 -9.63 -5.65
N ASN A 108 15.67 -8.80 -5.66
CA ASN A 108 14.44 -9.10 -4.96
C ASN A 108 13.53 -9.92 -5.84
N ASN A 109 13.33 -11.15 -5.40
CA ASN A 109 12.40 -12.06 -6.03
C ASN A 109 10.96 -11.82 -5.57
N LYS A 110 10.75 -11.00 -4.52
CA LYS A 110 9.46 -10.74 -3.88
C LYS A 110 8.83 -9.40 -4.27
N ILE A 111 7.55 -9.43 -4.64
CA ILE A 111 6.74 -8.27 -5.02
C ILE A 111 5.50 -8.19 -4.12
N LEU A 112 5.23 -7.01 -3.55
CA LEU A 112 3.93 -6.68 -3.00
C LEU A 112 2.99 -6.30 -4.15
N LYS A 113 1.84 -6.93 -4.22
CA LYS A 113 0.78 -6.61 -5.18
C LYS A 113 -0.50 -6.28 -4.44
N LEU A 114 -1.03 -5.11 -4.75
CA LEU A 114 -2.26 -4.57 -4.21
C LEU A 114 -3.27 -4.47 -5.36
N ILE A 115 -4.42 -5.11 -5.18
CA ILE A 115 -5.58 -4.94 -6.06
C ILE A 115 -6.65 -4.24 -5.23
N ILE A 116 -6.95 -3.01 -5.59
CA ILE A 116 -7.86 -2.16 -4.83
C ILE A 116 -9.09 -1.90 -5.68
N MET A 117 -10.25 -2.36 -5.20
CA MET A 117 -11.55 -2.03 -5.77
C MET A 117 -12.15 -0.88 -4.96
N PHE A 118 -12.47 0.22 -5.63
CA PHE A 118 -12.94 1.46 -4.99
C PHE A 118 -14.21 1.97 -5.65
N ASP A 119 -15.26 2.21 -4.88
CA ASP A 119 -16.52 2.80 -5.35
C ASP A 119 -16.39 4.33 -5.31
N ASN A 120 -16.15 4.94 -6.47
CA ASN A 120 -15.99 6.38 -6.62
C ASN A 120 -17.25 7.16 -6.21
N LYS A 121 -18.43 6.58 -6.39
CA LYS A 121 -19.70 7.24 -6.07
C LYS A 121 -19.93 7.28 -4.57
N LYS A 122 -19.59 6.20 -3.87
CA LYS A 122 -19.72 6.10 -2.41
C LYS A 122 -18.47 6.56 -1.66
N ASN A 123 -17.39 6.90 -2.39
CA ASN A 123 -16.10 7.28 -1.86
C ASN A 123 -15.58 6.28 -0.81
N LYS A 124 -15.69 4.97 -1.11
CA LYS A 124 -15.33 3.89 -0.20
C LYS A 124 -14.65 2.75 -0.91
N PHE A 125 -13.79 2.04 -0.19
CA PHE A 125 -13.26 0.80 -0.67
C PHE A 125 -14.35 -0.27 -0.73
N VAL A 126 -14.31 -1.06 -1.78
CA VAL A 126 -15.17 -2.23 -1.99
C VAL A 126 -14.42 -3.49 -1.61
N ASN A 127 -13.13 -3.56 -1.96
CA ASN A 127 -12.26 -4.69 -1.65
C ASN A 127 -10.81 -4.23 -1.74
N VAL A 128 -9.95 -4.70 -0.86
CA VAL A 128 -8.50 -4.61 -1.01
C VAL A 128 -7.92 -6.01 -0.91
N GLN A 129 -7.37 -6.49 -2.03
CA GLN A 129 -6.61 -7.71 -2.08
C GLN A 129 -5.13 -7.39 -1.99
N ILE A 130 -4.45 -8.08 -1.08
CA ILE A 130 -3.02 -7.92 -0.90
C ILE A 130 -2.36 -9.27 -1.08
N SER A 131 -1.30 -9.29 -1.88
CA SER A 131 -0.48 -10.47 -2.07
C SER A 131 1.00 -10.14 -2.07
N VAL A 132 1.80 -11.05 -1.56
CA VAL A 132 3.25 -11.03 -1.68
C VAL A 132 3.61 -12.22 -2.57
N GLU A 133 4.25 -11.98 -3.69
CA GLU A 133 4.57 -13.00 -4.69
C GLU A 133 6.09 -13.19 -4.77
N ASP A 134 6.60 -14.44 -4.76
CA ASP A 134 8.00 -14.78 -5.04
C ASP A 134 8.09 -15.70 -6.26
N LYS A 135 8.79 -15.30 -7.33
CA LYS A 135 9.11 -16.15 -8.51
C LYS A 135 7.97 -17.09 -8.96
N ASN A 136 6.75 -16.56 -9.06
CA ASN A 136 5.50 -17.24 -9.49
C ASN A 136 4.68 -17.97 -8.40
N ASN A 137 5.03 -17.85 -7.12
CA ASN A 137 4.21 -18.37 -6.01
C ASN A 137 3.59 -17.22 -5.23
N VAL A 138 2.26 -17.24 -5.10
CA VAL A 138 1.52 -16.36 -4.18
C VAL A 138 1.76 -16.86 -2.76
N VAL A 139 2.43 -16.05 -1.94
CA VAL A 139 2.82 -16.40 -0.57
C VAL A 139 1.68 -16.16 0.42
N SER A 140 0.82 -15.18 0.15
CA SER A 140 -0.37 -14.89 0.96
C SER A 140 -1.39 -14.10 0.15
N ILE A 141 -2.69 -14.35 0.35
CA ILE A 141 -3.78 -13.52 -0.17
C ILE A 141 -4.63 -13.07 1.00
N PHE A 142 -4.84 -11.77 1.08
CA PHE A 142 -5.60 -11.16 2.14
C PHE A 142 -6.76 -10.37 1.55
N HIS A 143 -7.97 -10.59 2.07
CA HIS A 143 -9.18 -9.87 1.69
C HIS A 143 -9.57 -8.95 2.85
N GLY A 144 -9.31 -7.65 2.70
CA GLY A 144 -9.73 -6.65 3.68
C GLY A 144 -11.15 -6.19 3.39
N ASP A 145 -12.07 -6.45 4.31
CA ASP A 145 -13.33 -5.72 4.39
C ASP A 145 -13.07 -4.38 5.08
N ILE A 146 -13.32 -3.29 4.37
CA ILE A 146 -13.08 -1.94 4.89
C ILE A 146 -14.43 -1.37 5.29
N THR A 147 -14.79 -1.56 6.56
CA THR A 147 -15.96 -0.94 7.18
C THR A 147 -15.78 0.56 7.36
#